data_AF-A0A009I2C1-F1
#
_entry.id   AF-A0A009I2C1-F1
#
_cell.length_a   1.000
_cell.length_b   1.000
_cell.length_c   1.000
_cell.angle_alpha   90.00
_cell.angle_beta   90.00
_cell.angle_gamma   90.00
#
_symmetry.space_group_name_H-M   'P 1'
#
loop_
_entity.id
_entity.type
_entity.pdbx_description
1 polymer ?
#
loop_
_entity_poly.entity_id
_entity_poly.type
_entity_poly.pdbx_seq_one_letter_code
_entity_poly.pdbx_strand_id
1 'polypeptide(L)'
;MVAVESPTTVFKEDQFLHGFGYDLARNYAQSLNVKLDFKIVTDNATALKWVQQGKANLAMTTASLSSIENKGLMSFSASCGDIVNLQKNGLNPNLSWVFKQADDPLTQTASGFVCQSKQNGLTQQLASFYNRNVVKPEAWSTIQRDLSARIPIYKASFKQSAAQYDLDWHLLAAIGYQESYLKPESVSPTGVRGLMMLTNSTARAMGVSNRNDPAQSIQGGAKYYDLMLSEYDDIPFPDRNWYALVAYNMGPGAVNQIQKRLQAQGKDPNQWVNLYNYLQSNKTRNGRYKQAVQYVTRIRAYLEHIKTAQTRINI
;
A
#
# COMPACT_ATOMS: atom_id res chain seq x y z
N MET A 1 6.30 -17.35 -8.23
CA MET A 1 7.16 -16.19 -8.52
C MET A 1 8.12 -15.96 -7.35
N VAL A 2 9.34 -15.51 -7.63
CA VAL A 2 10.30 -15.07 -6.60
C VAL A 2 10.67 -13.60 -6.79
N ALA A 3 10.94 -12.86 -5.72
CA ALA A 3 11.39 -11.47 -5.80
C ALA A 3 12.45 -11.17 -4.75
N VAL A 4 13.29 -10.18 -5.03
CA VAL A 4 14.18 -9.59 -4.02
C VAL A 4 13.47 -8.42 -3.37
N GLU A 5 13.53 -8.33 -2.04
CA GLU A 5 12.95 -7.22 -1.32
C GLU A 5 13.63 -5.90 -1.71
N SER A 6 12.82 -4.88 -1.99
CA SER A 6 13.27 -3.53 -2.29
C SER A 6 12.09 -2.57 -2.19
N PRO A 7 12.34 -1.26 -2.02
CA PRO A 7 11.29 -0.25 -2.02
C PRO A 7 10.43 -0.17 -3.29
N THR A 8 10.79 -0.89 -4.37
CA THR A 8 10.05 -0.92 -5.64
C THR A 8 9.38 -2.27 -5.91
N THR A 9 9.91 -3.37 -5.37
CA THR A 9 9.40 -4.72 -5.62
C THR A 9 8.25 -5.03 -4.69
N VAL A 10 8.54 -5.11 -3.39
CA VAL A 10 7.63 -5.61 -2.37
C VAL A 10 8.14 -5.10 -1.03
N PHE A 11 7.19 -4.72 -0.20
CA PHE A 11 7.38 -4.48 1.22
C PHE A 11 6.86 -5.71 1.96
N LYS A 12 7.70 -6.30 2.83
CA LYS A 12 7.30 -7.43 3.67
C LYS A 12 7.82 -7.25 5.09
N GLU A 13 6.94 -6.70 5.91
CA GLU A 13 7.06 -6.74 7.36
C GLU A 13 5.74 -7.35 7.84
N ASP A 14 5.79 -8.61 8.28
CA ASP A 14 4.69 -9.52 8.62
C ASP A 14 3.97 -10.19 7.41
N GLN A 15 2.70 -10.60 7.60
CA GLN A 15 1.86 -11.19 6.55
C GLN A 15 1.35 -10.15 5.54
N PHE A 16 1.65 -8.87 5.76
CA PHE A 16 1.19 -7.78 4.91
C PHE A 16 2.14 -7.58 3.72
N LEU A 17 1.78 -8.17 2.58
CA LEU A 17 2.49 -7.97 1.32
C LEU A 17 1.83 -6.87 0.50
N HIS A 18 2.60 -5.82 0.21
CA HIS A 18 2.22 -4.78 -0.76
C HIS A 18 3.46 -4.25 -1.48
N GLY A 19 3.29 -3.48 -2.53
CA GLY A 19 4.38 -2.88 -3.29
C GLY A 19 4.08 -2.83 -4.78
N PHE A 20 4.77 -1.93 -5.49
CA PHE A 20 4.55 -1.74 -6.92
C PHE A 20 4.75 -3.04 -7.70
N GLY A 21 5.87 -3.73 -7.49
CA GLY A 21 6.16 -5.00 -8.14
C GLY A 21 5.21 -6.13 -7.75
N TYR A 22 4.89 -6.25 -6.46
CA TYR A 22 3.95 -7.24 -5.95
C TYR A 22 2.56 -7.07 -6.57
N ASP A 23 2.01 -5.84 -6.59
CA ASP A 23 0.71 -5.59 -7.18
C ASP A 23 0.70 -5.76 -8.69
N LEU A 24 1.80 -5.42 -9.38
CA LEU A 24 1.93 -5.71 -10.80
C LEU A 24 1.86 -7.23 -11.06
N ALA A 25 2.57 -8.03 -10.26
CA ALA A 25 2.53 -9.48 -10.35
C ALA A 25 1.16 -10.08 -9.97
N ARG A 26 0.50 -9.50 -8.96
CA ARG A 26 -0.84 -9.90 -8.51
C ARG A 26 -1.88 -9.62 -9.60
N ASN A 27 -1.86 -8.44 -10.21
CA ASN A 27 -2.72 -8.09 -11.33
C ASN A 27 -2.48 -9.00 -12.54
N TYR A 28 -1.21 -9.37 -12.81
CA TYR A 28 -0.89 -10.33 -13.86
C TYR A 28 -1.48 -11.72 -13.56
N ALA A 29 -1.28 -12.24 -12.35
CA ALA A 29 -1.85 -13.53 -11.95
C ALA A 29 -3.39 -13.54 -12.02
N GLN A 30 -4.04 -12.44 -11.62
CA GLN A 30 -5.49 -12.25 -11.78
C GLN A 30 -5.91 -12.26 -13.25
N SER A 31 -5.16 -11.60 -14.14
CA SER A 31 -5.45 -11.60 -15.58
C SER A 31 -5.39 -12.99 -16.23
N LEU A 32 -4.62 -13.91 -15.63
CA LEU A 32 -4.53 -15.31 -16.02
C LEU A 32 -5.51 -16.22 -15.26
N ASN A 33 -6.27 -15.69 -14.31
CA ASN A 33 -7.11 -16.45 -13.38
C ASN A 33 -6.33 -17.53 -12.61
N VAL A 34 -5.12 -17.20 -12.13
CA VAL A 34 -4.27 -18.12 -11.35
C VAL A 34 -3.93 -17.54 -9.98
N LYS A 35 -3.56 -18.42 -9.04
CA LYS A 35 -3.05 -18.01 -7.74
C LYS A 35 -1.58 -17.59 -7.84
N LEU A 36 -1.27 -16.40 -7.34
CA LEU A 36 0.12 -15.97 -7.17
C LEU A 36 0.74 -16.63 -5.92
N ASP A 37 1.69 -17.54 -6.10
CA ASP A 37 2.62 -17.92 -5.03
C ASP A 37 3.86 -17.02 -5.10
N PHE A 38 3.95 -16.06 -4.16
CA PHE A 38 5.00 -15.05 -4.12
C PHE A 38 6.00 -15.35 -3.00
N LYS A 39 7.26 -15.59 -3.36
CA LYS A 39 8.36 -15.81 -2.41
C LYS A 39 9.35 -14.65 -2.47
N ILE A 40 9.89 -14.30 -1.30
CA ILE A 40 10.97 -13.31 -1.19
C ILE A 40 12.27 -14.04 -0.91
N VAL A 41 13.35 -13.62 -1.59
CA VAL A 41 14.72 -14.10 -1.37
C VAL A 41 15.65 -12.94 -1.05
N THR A 42 16.81 -13.27 -0.49
CA THR A 42 17.77 -12.33 0.08
C THR A 42 18.47 -11.46 -0.97
N ASP A 43 18.65 -11.98 -2.19
CA ASP A 43 19.48 -11.34 -3.20
C ASP A 43 19.14 -11.78 -4.63
N ASN A 44 19.62 -10.98 -5.58
CA ASN A 44 19.41 -11.20 -7.01
C ASN A 44 19.99 -12.53 -7.48
N ALA A 45 21.16 -12.96 -6.96
CA ALA A 45 21.79 -14.20 -7.40
C ALA A 45 20.93 -15.43 -7.05
N THR A 46 20.33 -15.44 -5.86
CA THR A 46 19.39 -16.45 -5.39
C THR A 46 18.12 -16.46 -6.22
N ALA A 47 17.55 -15.28 -6.53
CA ALA A 47 16.35 -15.17 -7.37
C ALA A 47 16.58 -15.76 -8.77
N LEU A 48 17.70 -15.40 -9.42
CA LEU A 48 18.07 -15.93 -10.73
C LEU A 48 18.32 -17.44 -10.69
N LYS A 49 18.99 -17.95 -9.65
CA LYS A 49 19.22 -19.39 -9.46
C LYS A 49 17.91 -20.17 -9.36
N TRP A 50 16.89 -19.63 -8.67
CA TRP A 50 15.60 -20.31 -8.54
C TRP A 50 14.87 -20.43 -9.87
N VAL A 51 14.93 -19.40 -10.72
CA VAL A 51 14.35 -19.46 -12.07
C VAL A 51 15.10 -20.46 -12.94
N GLN A 52 16.44 -20.41 -12.92
CA GLN A 52 17.30 -21.32 -13.67
C GLN A 52 17.02 -22.79 -13.32
N GLN A 53 16.82 -23.09 -12.03
CA GLN A 53 16.54 -24.43 -11.51
C GLN A 53 15.06 -24.85 -11.65
N GLY A 54 14.17 -23.98 -12.15
CA GLY A 54 12.73 -24.26 -12.22
C GLY A 54 12.02 -24.25 -10.87
N LYS A 55 12.68 -23.79 -9.79
CA LYS A 55 12.07 -23.61 -8.47
C LYS A 55 11.08 -22.44 -8.43
N ALA A 56 11.19 -21.50 -9.36
CA ALA A 56 10.22 -20.43 -9.59
C ALA A 56 10.01 -20.24 -11.10
N ASN A 57 8.76 -19.99 -11.52
CA ASN A 57 8.46 -19.75 -12.94
C ASN A 57 9.03 -18.43 -13.46
N LEU A 58 9.10 -17.41 -12.59
CA LEU A 58 9.66 -16.10 -12.91
C LEU A 58 10.23 -15.43 -11.65
N ALA A 59 11.21 -14.55 -11.85
CA ALA A 59 11.79 -13.70 -10.82
C ALA A 59 11.55 -12.22 -11.12
N MET A 60 11.43 -11.41 -10.07
CA MET A 60 11.47 -9.95 -10.18
C MET A 60 12.71 -9.42 -9.45
N THR A 61 13.60 -8.80 -10.20
CA THR A 61 14.96 -8.48 -9.75
C THR A 61 15.42 -7.13 -10.31
N THR A 62 16.50 -6.61 -9.74
CA THR A 62 17.24 -5.45 -10.27
C THR A 62 18.63 -5.85 -10.78
N ALA A 63 18.82 -7.14 -11.07
CA ALA A 63 20.08 -7.66 -11.59
C ALA A 63 20.44 -6.99 -12.93
N SER A 64 21.73 -6.84 -13.20
CA SER A 64 22.17 -6.34 -14.51
C SER A 64 21.80 -7.32 -15.62
N LEU A 65 21.53 -6.82 -16.82
CA LEU A 65 21.27 -7.63 -17.99
C LEU A 65 22.38 -8.67 -18.22
N SER A 66 23.64 -8.26 -18.10
CA SER A 66 24.80 -9.15 -18.19
C SER A 66 24.77 -10.32 -17.18
N SER A 67 24.34 -10.07 -15.94
CA SER A 67 24.24 -11.12 -14.92
C SER A 67 23.14 -12.13 -15.22
N ILE A 68 22.07 -11.66 -15.88
CA ILE A 68 20.92 -12.47 -16.29
C ILE A 68 21.31 -13.35 -17.50
N GLU A 69 21.90 -12.73 -18.53
CA GLU A 69 22.32 -13.41 -19.77
C GLU A 69 23.42 -14.44 -19.51
N ASN A 70 24.39 -14.15 -18.63
CA ASN A 70 25.42 -15.11 -18.23
C ASN A 70 24.86 -16.38 -17.57
N LYS A 71 23.59 -16.37 -17.13
CA LYS A 71 22.88 -17.54 -16.59
C LYS A 71 21.98 -18.22 -17.63
N GLY A 72 21.99 -17.76 -18.88
CA GLY A 72 21.11 -18.25 -19.94
C GLY A 72 19.64 -17.92 -19.70
N LEU A 73 19.36 -16.85 -18.94
CA LEU A 73 18.01 -16.41 -18.62
C LEU A 73 17.61 -15.23 -19.50
N MET A 74 16.29 -15.02 -19.62
CA MET A 74 15.71 -13.91 -20.37
C MET A 74 15.07 -12.90 -19.42
N SER A 75 15.09 -11.62 -19.78
CA SER A 75 14.40 -10.59 -19.00
C SER A 75 13.79 -9.49 -19.83
N PHE A 76 12.80 -8.82 -19.25
CA PHE A 76 12.26 -7.56 -19.76
C PHE A 76 11.91 -6.61 -18.62
N SER A 77 11.85 -5.32 -18.94
CA SER A 77 11.50 -4.27 -17.98
C SER A 77 10.10 -4.51 -17.39
N ALA A 78 9.99 -4.48 -16.07
CA ALA A 78 8.73 -4.61 -15.34
C ALA A 78 7.76 -3.44 -15.60
N SER A 79 8.20 -2.38 -16.28
CA SER A 79 7.36 -1.24 -16.64
C SER A 79 7.24 -1.03 -18.15
N CYS A 80 7.69 -2.00 -18.96
CA CYS A 80 7.81 -1.85 -20.42
C CYS A 80 8.54 -0.54 -20.79
N GLY A 81 9.64 -0.24 -20.07
CA GLY A 81 10.46 0.96 -20.30
C GLY A 81 9.82 2.28 -19.86
N ASP A 82 8.85 2.29 -18.94
CA ASP A 82 8.30 3.52 -18.36
C ASP A 82 9.24 4.13 -17.29
N ILE A 83 10.45 4.48 -17.72
CA ILE A 83 11.52 4.95 -16.84
C ILE A 83 11.12 6.26 -16.13
N VAL A 84 10.56 7.20 -16.89
CA VAL A 84 10.24 8.55 -16.41
C VAL A 84 9.19 8.51 -15.30
N ASN A 85 8.10 7.75 -15.46
CA ASN A 85 7.07 7.68 -14.42
C ASN A 85 7.56 6.97 -13.16
N LEU A 86 8.36 5.90 -13.29
CA LEU A 86 8.92 5.21 -12.13
C LEU A 86 9.85 6.14 -11.34
N GLN A 87 10.81 6.79 -12.00
CA GLN A 87 11.74 7.71 -11.36
C GLN A 87 11.04 8.88 -10.69
N LYS A 88 10.02 9.47 -11.34
CA LYS A 88 9.19 10.55 -10.77
C LYS A 88 8.54 10.16 -9.44
N ASN A 89 8.19 8.89 -9.27
CA ASN A 89 7.58 8.35 -8.06
C ASN A 89 8.61 7.75 -7.08
N GLY A 90 9.91 7.90 -7.34
CA GLY A 90 10.99 7.37 -6.49
C GLY A 90 11.16 5.85 -6.58
N LEU A 91 10.63 5.23 -7.64
CA LEU A 91 10.72 3.81 -7.93
C LEU A 91 11.92 3.50 -8.83
N ASN A 92 12.50 2.31 -8.68
CA ASN A 92 13.65 1.86 -9.46
C ASN A 92 13.22 1.43 -10.88
N PRO A 93 13.64 2.13 -11.94
CA PRO A 93 13.26 1.80 -13.32
C PRO A 93 13.95 0.54 -13.86
N ASN A 94 15.02 0.06 -13.20
CA ASN A 94 15.76 -1.14 -13.61
C ASN A 94 15.10 -2.44 -13.13
N LEU A 95 13.91 -2.34 -12.53
CA LEU A 95 13.12 -3.49 -12.15
C LEU A 95 12.79 -4.34 -13.39
N SER A 96 13.17 -5.61 -13.36
CA SER A 96 13.02 -6.53 -14.48
C SER A 96 12.31 -7.81 -14.05
N TRP A 97 11.48 -8.35 -14.93
CA TRP A 97 10.95 -9.70 -14.81
C TRP A 97 11.87 -10.65 -15.58
N VAL A 98 12.25 -11.74 -14.94
CA VAL A 98 13.24 -12.71 -15.43
C VAL A 98 12.59 -14.08 -15.55
N PHE A 99 12.84 -14.74 -16.68
CA PHE A 99 12.28 -16.02 -17.05
C PHE A 99 13.38 -16.98 -17.52
N LYS A 100 13.05 -18.27 -17.55
CA LYS A 100 13.99 -19.31 -17.97
C LYS A 100 14.34 -19.21 -19.46
N GLN A 101 13.36 -18.93 -20.31
CA GLN A 101 13.54 -18.91 -21.77
C GLN A 101 12.46 -18.01 -22.43
N ALA A 102 12.72 -17.53 -23.65
CA ALA A 102 11.85 -16.57 -24.34
C ALA A 102 10.61 -17.21 -24.99
N ASP A 103 10.69 -18.49 -25.32
CA ASP A 103 9.66 -19.28 -26.00
C ASP A 103 8.61 -19.87 -25.04
N ASP A 104 8.80 -19.70 -23.73
CA ASP A 104 7.79 -20.06 -22.73
C ASP A 104 6.52 -19.19 -22.89
N PRO A 105 5.32 -19.78 -23.05
CA PRO A 105 4.07 -19.04 -23.13
C PRO A 105 3.85 -18.06 -21.97
N LEU A 106 4.35 -18.38 -20.77
CA LEU A 106 4.28 -17.49 -19.61
C LEU A 106 5.11 -16.23 -19.80
N THR A 107 6.25 -16.32 -20.49
CA THR A 107 7.11 -15.17 -20.79
C THR A 107 6.45 -14.24 -21.80
N GLN A 108 5.83 -14.81 -22.84
CA GLN A 108 5.13 -14.04 -23.87
C GLN A 108 3.91 -13.32 -23.29
N THR A 109 3.08 -14.03 -22.54
CA THR A 109 1.90 -13.44 -21.88
C THR A 109 2.28 -12.37 -20.86
N ALA A 110 3.37 -12.56 -20.10
CA ALA A 110 3.83 -11.59 -19.13
C ALA A 110 4.36 -10.31 -19.78
N SER A 111 5.17 -10.43 -20.85
CA SER A 111 5.67 -9.27 -21.58
C SER A 111 4.54 -8.46 -22.23
N GLY A 112 3.57 -9.15 -22.84
CA GLY A 112 2.34 -8.55 -23.37
C GLY A 112 1.55 -7.82 -22.29
N PHE A 113 1.33 -8.46 -21.13
CA PHE A 113 0.62 -7.87 -20.00
C PHE A 113 1.30 -6.58 -19.49
N VAL A 114 2.62 -6.61 -19.29
CA VAL A 114 3.36 -5.45 -18.75
C VAL A 114 3.32 -4.27 -19.73
N CYS A 115 3.43 -4.53 -21.04
CA CYS A 115 3.31 -3.46 -22.04
C CYS A 115 1.87 -2.95 -22.19
N GLN A 116 0.87 -3.84 -22.16
CA GLN A 116 -0.55 -3.43 -22.16
C GLN A 116 -0.89 -2.59 -20.92
N SER A 117 -0.36 -2.96 -19.75
CA SER A 117 -0.50 -2.24 -18.48
C SER A 117 0.10 -0.84 -18.53
N LYS A 118 1.19 -0.64 -19.28
CA LYS A 118 1.74 0.69 -19.54
C LYS A 118 0.83 1.49 -20.47
N GLN A 119 0.32 0.88 -21.53
CA GLN A 119 -0.50 1.56 -22.54
C GLN A 119 -1.86 2.00 -21.98
N ASN A 120 -2.48 1.18 -21.14
CA ASN A 120 -3.80 1.48 -20.55
C ASN A 120 -3.74 2.34 -19.27
N GLY A 121 -2.54 2.70 -18.79
CA GLY A 121 -2.35 3.55 -17.63
C GLY A 121 -2.18 2.84 -16.28
N LEU A 122 -2.35 1.52 -16.21
CA LEU A 122 -2.26 0.74 -14.96
C LEU A 122 -0.90 0.92 -14.28
N THR A 123 0.20 0.81 -15.05
CA THR A 123 1.57 0.95 -14.53
C THR A 123 1.78 2.32 -13.88
N GLN A 124 1.28 3.39 -14.50
CA GLN A 124 1.41 4.75 -13.99
C GLN A 124 0.52 4.98 -12.77
N GLN A 125 -0.66 4.37 -12.73
CA GLN A 125 -1.57 4.43 -11.59
C GLN A 125 -0.96 3.74 -10.36
N LEU A 126 -0.42 2.52 -10.54
CA LEU A 126 0.29 1.80 -9.49
C LEU A 126 1.53 2.58 -9.04
N ALA A 127 2.35 3.08 -9.97
CA ALA A 127 3.51 3.89 -9.64
C ALA A 127 3.13 5.15 -8.85
N SER A 128 2.02 5.81 -9.23
CA SER A 128 1.51 6.96 -8.50
C SER A 128 1.00 6.60 -7.11
N PHE A 129 0.36 5.44 -6.94
CA PHE A 129 -0.02 4.96 -5.62
C PHE A 129 1.25 4.78 -4.79
N TYR A 130 2.20 3.97 -5.27
CA TYR A 130 3.49 3.67 -4.64
C TYR A 130 4.52 4.81 -4.66
N ASN A 131 4.07 6.05 -4.82
CA ASN A 131 4.93 7.23 -4.81
C ASN A 131 5.65 7.38 -3.46
N ARG A 132 6.98 7.23 -3.49
CA ARG A 132 7.86 7.39 -2.33
C ARG A 132 8.14 8.84 -1.97
N ASN A 133 7.81 9.77 -2.87
CA ASN A 133 7.98 11.21 -2.68
C ASN A 133 6.74 11.89 -2.06
N VAL A 134 5.75 11.11 -1.62
CA VAL A 134 4.53 11.64 -0.97
C VAL A 134 4.84 12.35 0.35
N VAL A 135 5.88 11.89 1.05
CA VAL A 135 6.52 12.57 2.18
C VAL A 135 7.84 13.14 1.68
N LYS A 136 8.06 14.44 1.89
CA LYS A 136 9.30 15.08 1.45
C LYS A 136 10.50 14.58 2.26
N PRO A 137 11.70 14.44 1.65
CA PRO A 137 12.90 13.96 2.34
C PRO A 137 13.18 14.68 3.68
N GLU A 138 13.03 16.01 3.71
CA GLU A 138 13.30 16.85 4.88
C GLU A 138 12.31 16.62 6.04
N ALA A 139 11.12 16.08 5.77
CA ALA A 139 10.12 15.82 6.81
C ALA A 139 10.41 14.55 7.62
N TRP A 140 11.20 13.61 7.07
CA TRP A 140 11.44 12.31 7.70
C TRP A 140 12.18 12.41 9.03
N SER A 141 13.08 13.40 9.19
CA SER A 141 13.77 13.62 10.47
C SER A 141 12.79 13.98 11.59
N THR A 142 11.83 14.85 11.29
CA THR A 142 10.76 15.24 12.22
C THR A 142 9.80 14.08 12.47
N ILE A 143 9.41 13.35 11.44
CA ILE A 143 8.53 12.18 11.57
C ILE A 143 9.18 11.12 12.45
N GLN A 144 10.44 10.76 12.18
CA GLN A 144 11.18 9.81 12.99
C GLN A 144 11.23 10.24 14.46
N ARG A 145 11.58 11.50 14.73
CA ARG A 145 11.62 12.03 16.09
C ARG A 145 10.26 11.92 16.79
N ASP A 146 9.19 12.32 16.12
CA ASP A 146 7.85 12.30 16.69
C ASP A 146 7.37 10.85 16.93
N LEU A 147 7.65 9.93 16.02
CA LEU A 147 7.33 8.51 16.18
C LEU A 147 8.10 7.87 17.34
N SER A 148 9.43 8.06 17.41
CA SER A 148 10.27 7.54 18.50
C SER A 148 9.87 8.10 19.86
N ALA A 149 9.40 9.35 19.93
CA ALA A 149 8.97 9.98 21.17
C ALA A 149 7.56 9.55 21.61
N ARG A 150 6.63 9.34 20.67
CA ARG A 150 5.19 9.20 20.99
C ARG A 150 4.65 7.78 20.85
N ILE A 151 5.16 6.95 19.93
CA ILE A 151 4.66 5.57 19.79
C ILE A 151 4.84 4.77 21.09
N PRO A 152 6.01 4.79 21.79
CA PRO A 152 6.18 4.01 23.01
C PRO A 152 5.14 4.31 24.10
N ILE A 153 4.67 5.58 24.18
CA ILE A 153 3.65 6.02 25.15
C ILE A 153 2.32 5.29 24.91
N TYR A 154 1.94 5.08 23.66
CA TYR A 154 0.63 4.54 23.27
C TYR A 154 0.68 3.09 22.76
N LYS A 155 1.87 2.48 22.73
CA LYS A 155 2.12 1.14 22.19
C LYS A 155 1.18 0.09 22.79
N ALA A 156 1.00 0.11 24.10
CA ALA A 156 0.12 -0.84 24.79
C ALA A 156 -1.34 -0.69 24.31
N SER A 157 -1.86 0.53 24.25
CA SER A 157 -3.22 0.81 23.78
C SER A 157 -3.43 0.43 22.32
N PHE A 158 -2.46 0.69 21.44
CA PHE A 158 -2.51 0.25 20.05
C PHE A 158 -2.52 -1.27 19.94
N LYS A 159 -1.62 -1.97 20.64
CA LYS A 159 -1.56 -3.43 20.60
C LYS A 159 -2.84 -4.07 21.16
N GLN A 160 -3.35 -3.57 22.28
CA GLN A 160 -4.58 -4.08 22.88
C GLN A 160 -5.78 -3.89 21.95
N SER A 161 -5.93 -2.69 21.39
CA SER A 161 -7.05 -2.39 20.48
C SER A 161 -6.92 -3.17 19.17
N ALA A 162 -5.71 -3.31 18.63
CA ALA A 162 -5.46 -4.10 17.43
C ALA A 162 -5.80 -5.57 17.63
N ALA A 163 -5.39 -6.17 18.75
CA ALA A 163 -5.69 -7.57 19.08
C ALA A 163 -7.20 -7.84 19.21
N GLN A 164 -7.98 -6.85 19.67
CA GLN A 164 -9.43 -6.97 19.79
C GLN A 164 -10.14 -7.15 18.43
N TYR A 165 -9.58 -6.57 17.36
CA TYR A 165 -10.20 -6.52 16.03
C TYR A 165 -9.35 -7.20 14.94
N ASP A 166 -8.36 -8.02 15.33
CA ASP A 166 -7.41 -8.69 14.43
C ASP A 166 -6.72 -7.73 13.43
N LEU A 167 -6.27 -6.57 13.93
CA LEU A 167 -5.65 -5.52 13.13
C LEU A 167 -4.13 -5.52 13.27
N ASP A 168 -3.46 -4.92 12.29
CA ASP A 168 -2.06 -4.53 12.41
C ASP A 168 -1.94 -3.26 13.27
N TRP A 169 -1.36 -3.40 14.47
CA TRP A 169 -1.19 -2.27 15.39
C TRP A 169 -0.27 -1.17 14.83
N HIS A 170 0.66 -1.50 13.92
CA HIS A 170 1.49 -0.50 13.24
C HIS A 170 0.67 0.33 12.25
N LEU A 171 -0.32 -0.30 11.59
CA LEU A 171 -1.24 0.42 10.71
C LEU A 171 -2.14 1.36 11.53
N LEU A 172 -2.64 0.94 12.68
CA LEU A 172 -3.35 1.83 13.60
C LEU A 172 -2.48 3.00 14.07
N ALA A 173 -1.22 2.76 14.39
CA ALA A 173 -0.28 3.82 14.75
C ALA A 173 -0.02 4.79 13.58
N ALA A 174 0.09 4.28 12.34
CA ALA A 174 0.22 5.09 11.14
C ALA A 174 -1.02 5.96 10.89
N ILE A 175 -2.22 5.43 11.11
CA ILE A 175 -3.49 6.18 11.08
C ILE A 175 -3.43 7.30 12.13
N GLY A 176 -3.16 6.97 13.40
CA GLY A 176 -3.09 7.97 14.47
C GLY A 176 -2.05 9.07 14.22
N TYR A 177 -0.92 8.72 13.58
CA TYR A 177 0.08 9.71 13.18
C TYR A 177 -0.42 10.62 12.04
N GLN A 178 -1.09 10.07 11.03
CA GLN A 178 -1.71 10.87 9.98
C GLN A 178 -2.83 11.79 10.52
N GLU A 179 -3.57 11.33 11.52
CA GLU A 179 -4.69 12.07 12.09
C GLU A 179 -4.24 13.24 12.98
N SER A 180 -3.33 12.98 13.92
CA SER A 180 -3.00 13.94 14.99
C SER A 180 -1.51 14.11 15.25
N TYR A 181 -0.65 13.46 14.46
CA TYR A 181 0.77 13.26 14.81
C TYR A 181 0.93 12.58 16.18
N LEU A 182 -0.01 11.70 16.56
CA LEU A 182 -0.09 11.06 17.87
C LEU A 182 -0.23 12.06 19.05
N LYS A 183 -0.97 13.16 18.83
CA LYS A 183 -1.23 14.18 19.87
C LYS A 183 -2.69 14.08 20.34
N PRO A 184 -2.94 13.63 21.59
CA PRO A 184 -4.30 13.33 22.07
C PRO A 184 -5.18 14.57 22.23
N GLU A 185 -4.60 15.75 22.46
CA GLU A 185 -5.35 17.01 22.61
C GLU A 185 -5.60 17.73 21.26
N SER A 186 -5.40 17.04 20.13
CA SER A 186 -5.64 17.64 18.81
C SER A 186 -7.11 17.97 18.60
N VAL A 187 -7.37 19.16 18.03
CA VAL A 187 -8.71 19.64 17.70
C VAL A 187 -8.69 20.25 16.30
N SER A 188 -9.59 19.81 15.42
CA SER A 188 -9.77 20.42 14.10
C SER A 188 -10.73 21.61 14.15
N PRO A 189 -10.69 22.52 13.15
CA PRO A 189 -11.71 23.56 12.97
C PRO A 189 -13.14 23.00 12.80
N THR A 190 -13.26 21.74 12.38
CA THR A 190 -14.55 21.05 12.17
C THR A 190 -15.03 20.27 13.41
N GLY A 191 -14.35 20.41 14.55
CA GLY A 191 -14.76 19.80 15.82
C GLY A 191 -14.39 18.32 16.00
N VAL A 192 -13.57 17.79 15.09
CA VAL A 192 -12.94 16.46 15.21
C VAL A 192 -11.83 16.54 16.26
N ARG A 193 -11.70 15.53 17.12
CA ARG A 193 -10.79 15.58 18.28
C ARG A 193 -10.12 14.24 18.57
N GLY A 194 -9.00 14.31 19.28
CA GLY A 194 -8.35 13.14 19.83
C GLY A 194 -7.19 12.62 18.98
N LEU A 195 -6.53 11.60 19.50
CA LEU A 195 -5.41 10.93 18.84
C LEU A 195 -5.82 10.34 17.48
N MET A 196 -7.00 9.73 17.39
CA MET A 196 -7.54 9.13 16.17
C MET A 196 -8.54 10.03 15.43
N MET A 197 -8.65 11.31 15.84
CA MET A 197 -9.49 12.33 15.22
C MET A 197 -10.92 11.84 14.95
N LEU A 198 -11.67 11.55 16.02
CA LEU A 198 -13.05 11.10 15.94
C LEU A 198 -14.03 12.28 15.94
N THR A 199 -15.04 12.21 15.09
CA THR A 199 -16.21 13.09 15.19
C THR A 199 -16.99 12.77 16.48
N ASN A 200 -17.87 13.66 16.91
CA ASN A 200 -18.67 13.41 18.11
C ASN A 200 -19.68 12.26 17.91
N SER A 201 -20.24 12.13 16.70
CA SER A 201 -21.14 11.01 16.36
C SER A 201 -20.39 9.69 16.30
N THR A 202 -19.22 9.65 15.66
CA THR A 202 -18.37 8.44 15.60
C THR A 202 -17.95 8.03 17.00
N ALA A 203 -17.47 8.96 17.84
CA ALA A 203 -17.08 8.66 19.22
C ALA A 203 -18.21 7.99 20.01
N ARG A 204 -19.43 8.55 19.97
CA ARG A 204 -20.59 7.94 20.63
C ARG A 204 -20.91 6.55 20.08
N ALA A 205 -20.93 6.38 18.76
CA ALA A 205 -21.20 5.10 18.12
C ALA A 205 -20.15 4.04 18.49
N MET A 206 -18.90 4.45 18.68
CA MET A 206 -17.79 3.57 19.04
C MET A 206 -17.62 3.36 20.56
N GLY A 207 -18.46 3.99 21.39
CA GLY A 207 -18.39 3.86 22.85
C GLY A 207 -17.32 4.72 23.53
N VAL A 208 -16.85 5.78 22.87
CA VAL A 208 -15.87 6.74 23.41
C VAL A 208 -16.58 7.86 24.15
N SER A 209 -16.36 7.96 25.46
CA SER A 209 -16.92 9.01 26.31
C SER A 209 -16.02 10.25 26.38
N ASN A 210 -14.70 10.07 26.29
CA ASN A 210 -13.73 11.15 26.22
C ASN A 210 -12.81 10.99 25.00
N ARG A 211 -12.96 11.86 23.99
CA ARG A 211 -12.15 11.83 22.76
C ARG A 211 -10.69 12.23 22.98
N ASN A 212 -10.39 12.97 24.04
CA ASN A 212 -9.03 13.40 24.37
C ASN A 212 -8.28 12.35 25.20
N ASP A 213 -8.99 11.37 25.78
CA ASP A 213 -8.33 10.22 26.39
C ASP A 213 -7.66 9.38 25.29
N PRO A 214 -6.33 9.20 25.31
CA PRO A 214 -5.62 8.51 24.24
C PRO A 214 -6.08 7.07 24.06
N ALA A 215 -6.35 6.35 25.17
CA ALA A 215 -6.73 4.95 25.13
C ALA A 215 -8.12 4.77 24.50
N GLN A 216 -9.10 5.57 24.93
CA GLN A 216 -10.43 5.57 24.34
C GLN A 216 -10.41 6.05 22.89
N SER A 217 -9.60 7.06 22.56
CA SER A 217 -9.45 7.54 21.19
C SER A 217 -8.93 6.44 20.26
N ILE A 218 -7.88 5.73 20.69
CA ILE A 218 -7.30 4.59 19.96
C ILE A 218 -8.30 3.46 19.82
N GLN A 219 -8.98 3.07 20.91
CA GLN A 219 -10.00 2.01 20.88
C GLN A 219 -11.13 2.35 19.90
N GLY A 220 -11.66 3.58 19.97
CA GLY A 220 -12.73 4.02 19.09
C GLY A 220 -12.30 4.12 17.63
N GLY A 221 -11.08 4.60 17.36
CA GLY A 221 -10.49 4.62 16.02
C GLY A 221 -10.29 3.22 15.46
N ALA A 222 -9.78 2.28 16.26
CA ALA A 222 -9.62 0.88 15.87
C ALA A 222 -10.97 0.24 15.53
N LYS A 223 -11.98 0.41 16.39
CA LYS A 223 -13.34 -0.10 16.15
C LYS A 223 -13.97 0.51 14.89
N TYR A 224 -13.76 1.81 14.66
CA TYR A 224 -14.28 2.46 13.46
C TYR A 224 -13.57 1.99 12.19
N TYR A 225 -12.26 1.74 12.25
CA TYR A 225 -11.51 1.16 11.14
C TYR A 225 -11.96 -0.26 10.82
N ASP A 226 -12.17 -1.10 11.83
CA ASP A 226 -12.73 -2.45 11.69
C ASP A 226 -14.13 -2.45 11.06
N LEU A 227 -14.98 -1.48 11.45
CA LEU A 227 -16.27 -1.27 10.78
C LEU A 227 -16.10 -0.93 9.29
N MET A 228 -15.10 -0.13 8.94
CA MET A 228 -14.80 0.16 7.53
C MET A 228 -14.26 -1.07 6.80
N LEU A 229 -13.44 -1.92 7.44
CA LEU A 229 -13.02 -3.19 6.84
C LEU A 229 -14.22 -4.11 6.58
N SER A 230 -15.17 -4.15 7.50
CA SER A 230 -16.40 -4.96 7.38
C SER A 230 -17.32 -4.47 6.25
N GLU A 231 -17.37 -3.16 5.99
CA GLU A 231 -18.16 -2.59 4.86
C GLU A 231 -17.63 -3.03 3.49
N TYR A 232 -16.35 -3.40 3.37
CA TYR A 232 -15.70 -3.84 2.12
C TYR A 232 -15.17 -5.27 2.23
N ASP A 233 -15.91 -6.15 2.91
CA ASP A 233 -15.53 -7.54 3.14
C ASP A 233 -15.47 -8.39 1.85
N ASP A 234 -16.06 -7.90 0.76
CA ASP A 234 -15.99 -8.45 -0.59
C ASP A 234 -14.65 -8.15 -1.29
N ILE A 235 -13.91 -7.13 -0.85
CA ILE A 235 -12.62 -6.76 -1.40
C ILE A 235 -11.53 -7.62 -0.77
N PRO A 236 -10.68 -8.33 -1.54
CA PRO A 236 -9.62 -9.15 -0.96
C PRO A 236 -8.51 -8.30 -0.34
N PHE A 237 -7.84 -8.82 0.69
CA PHE A 237 -6.59 -8.23 1.16
C PHE A 237 -5.48 -8.38 0.10
N PRO A 238 -4.54 -7.41 0.01
CA PRO A 238 -4.38 -6.24 0.87
C PRO A 238 -5.27 -5.03 0.51
N ASP A 239 -6.00 -5.06 -0.61
CA ASP A 239 -6.72 -3.89 -1.13
C ASP A 239 -7.81 -3.38 -0.20
N ARG A 240 -8.45 -4.28 0.56
CA ARG A 240 -9.44 -3.94 1.59
C ARG A 240 -8.94 -2.87 2.56
N ASN A 241 -7.66 -2.92 2.95
CA ASN A 241 -7.07 -1.91 3.83
C ASN A 241 -7.14 -0.52 3.21
N TRP A 242 -6.90 -0.41 1.89
CA TRP A 242 -6.90 0.87 1.19
C TRP A 242 -8.30 1.43 1.00
N TYR A 243 -9.29 0.59 0.71
CA TYR A 243 -10.71 1.00 0.69
C TYR A 243 -11.17 1.48 2.06
N ALA A 244 -10.88 0.72 3.11
CA ALA A 244 -11.25 1.07 4.48
C ALA A 244 -10.60 2.39 4.92
N LEU A 245 -9.34 2.67 4.56
CA LEU A 245 -8.70 3.95 4.86
C LEU A 245 -9.34 5.13 4.11
N VAL A 246 -9.70 4.93 2.84
CA VAL A 246 -10.43 5.96 2.09
C VAL A 246 -11.79 6.21 2.75
N ALA A 247 -12.53 5.15 3.11
CA ALA A 247 -13.82 5.26 3.78
C ALA A 247 -13.72 5.86 5.20
N TYR A 248 -12.66 5.58 5.95
CA TYR A 248 -12.37 6.22 7.23
C TYR A 248 -12.27 7.74 7.05
N ASN A 249 -11.54 8.19 6.02
CA ASN A 249 -11.31 9.60 5.74
C ASN A 249 -12.53 10.33 5.16
N MET A 250 -13.23 9.70 4.21
CA MET A 250 -14.27 10.36 3.42
C MET A 250 -15.69 9.86 3.67
N GLY A 251 -15.87 8.84 4.50
CA GLY A 251 -17.12 8.14 4.76
C GLY A 251 -17.43 7.08 3.69
N PRO A 252 -18.02 5.93 4.08
CA PRO A 252 -18.27 4.81 3.16
C PRO A 252 -19.27 5.16 2.06
N GLY A 253 -20.30 5.98 2.35
CA GLY A 253 -21.27 6.41 1.33
C GLY A 253 -20.64 7.12 0.13
N ALA A 254 -19.53 7.85 0.32
CA ALA A 254 -18.83 8.50 -0.79
C ALA A 254 -18.00 7.51 -1.61
N VAL A 255 -17.40 6.50 -0.97
CA VAL A 255 -16.69 5.41 -1.64
C VAL A 255 -17.68 4.55 -2.45
N ASN A 256 -18.82 4.17 -1.86
CA ASN A 256 -19.89 3.42 -2.52
C ASN A 256 -20.42 4.18 -3.75
N GLN A 257 -20.50 5.50 -3.70
CA GLN A 257 -20.86 6.32 -4.86
C GLN A 257 -19.80 6.26 -5.97
N ILE A 258 -18.51 6.22 -5.62
CA ILE A 258 -17.42 6.05 -6.59
C ILE A 258 -17.50 4.66 -7.22
N GLN A 259 -17.68 3.61 -6.42
CA GLN A 259 -17.86 2.24 -6.92
C GLN A 259 -19.02 2.14 -7.93
N LYS A 260 -20.19 2.73 -7.62
CA LYS A 260 -21.31 2.81 -8.57
C LYS A 260 -20.95 3.51 -9.87
N ARG A 261 -20.15 4.58 -9.82
CA ARG A 261 -19.68 5.29 -11.02
C ARG A 261 -18.68 4.47 -11.83
N LEU A 262 -17.80 3.70 -11.17
CA LEU A 262 -16.85 2.81 -11.86
C LEU A 262 -17.59 1.68 -12.56
N GLN A 263 -18.56 1.07 -11.88
CA GLN A 263 -19.42 0.04 -12.46
C GLN A 263 -20.16 0.58 -13.70
N ALA A 264 -20.72 1.79 -13.63
CA ALA A 264 -21.37 2.45 -14.76
C ALA A 264 -20.41 2.76 -15.93
N GLN A 265 -19.11 2.83 -15.68
CA GLN A 265 -18.06 2.99 -16.71
C GLN A 265 -17.54 1.63 -17.23
N GLY A 266 -18.12 0.51 -16.81
CA GLY A 266 -17.64 -0.83 -17.15
C GLY A 266 -16.30 -1.18 -16.49
N LYS A 267 -15.89 -0.47 -15.43
CA LYS A 267 -14.69 -0.77 -14.65
C LYS A 267 -15.06 -1.57 -13.43
N ASP A 268 -14.20 -2.51 -13.07
CA ASP A 268 -14.34 -3.27 -11.83
C ASP A 268 -14.21 -2.33 -10.60
N PRO A 269 -15.30 -2.15 -9.82
CA PRO A 269 -15.31 -1.26 -8.68
C PRO A 269 -14.58 -1.82 -7.45
N ASN A 270 -14.15 -3.08 -7.49
CA ASN A 270 -13.47 -3.76 -6.39
C ASN A 270 -11.96 -3.85 -6.62
N GLN A 271 -11.47 -3.45 -7.79
CA GLN A 271 -10.04 -3.27 -8.06
C GLN A 271 -9.55 -1.93 -7.50
N TRP A 272 -8.64 -1.97 -6.52
CA TRP A 272 -8.07 -0.78 -5.87
C TRP A 272 -7.57 0.28 -6.85
N VAL A 273 -6.88 -0.15 -7.90
CA VAL A 273 -6.31 0.75 -8.90
C VAL A 273 -7.37 1.61 -9.60
N ASN A 274 -8.58 1.08 -9.81
CA ASN A 274 -9.69 1.81 -10.42
C ASN A 274 -10.24 2.90 -9.49
N LEU A 275 -10.45 2.57 -8.21
CA LEU A 275 -10.86 3.55 -7.20
C LEU A 275 -9.80 4.63 -7.00
N TYR A 276 -8.54 4.24 -6.82
CA TYR A 276 -7.42 5.16 -6.67
C TYR A 276 -7.30 6.10 -7.87
N ASN A 277 -7.37 5.56 -9.09
CA ASN A 277 -7.32 6.37 -10.30
C ASN A 277 -8.50 7.34 -10.39
N TYR A 278 -9.72 6.91 -10.03
CA TYR A 278 -10.87 7.81 -9.98
C TYR A 278 -10.63 9.00 -9.05
N LEU A 279 -10.15 8.74 -7.83
CA LEU A 279 -9.81 9.79 -6.87
C LEU A 279 -8.73 10.72 -7.43
N GLN A 280 -7.65 10.13 -7.98
CA GLN A 280 -6.50 10.85 -8.51
C GLN A 280 -6.85 11.75 -9.70
N SER A 281 -7.64 11.26 -10.66
CA SER A 281 -8.05 12.03 -11.84
C SER A 281 -9.01 13.18 -11.50
N ASN A 282 -9.76 13.07 -10.40
CA ASN A 282 -10.77 14.06 -10.01
C ASN A 282 -10.33 14.97 -8.84
N LYS A 283 -9.12 14.81 -8.30
CA LYS A 283 -8.63 15.55 -7.13
C LYS A 283 -8.52 17.06 -7.30
N THR A 284 -8.37 17.55 -8.53
CA THR A 284 -8.30 18.99 -8.82
C THR A 284 -9.67 19.65 -8.73
N ARG A 285 -10.74 18.89 -9.00
CA ARG A 285 -12.13 19.34 -8.98
C ARG A 285 -12.81 19.10 -7.64
N ASN A 286 -12.31 18.15 -6.84
CA ASN A 286 -12.89 17.79 -5.55
C ASN A 286 -11.81 17.68 -4.46
N GLY A 287 -11.86 18.62 -3.50
CA GLY A 287 -10.91 18.67 -2.38
C GLY A 287 -10.93 17.43 -1.48
N ARG A 288 -12.09 16.77 -1.32
CA ARG A 288 -12.19 15.52 -0.53
C ARG A 288 -11.43 14.38 -1.20
N TYR A 289 -11.44 14.31 -2.53
CA TYR A 289 -10.67 13.28 -3.25
C TYR A 289 -9.17 13.55 -3.14
N LYS A 290 -8.75 14.82 -3.18
CA LYS A 290 -7.35 15.20 -2.91
C LYS A 290 -6.90 14.78 -1.52
N GLN A 291 -7.74 15.02 -0.51
CA GLN A 291 -7.48 14.61 0.87
C GLN A 291 -7.38 13.09 0.99
N ALA A 292 -8.32 12.33 0.42
CA ALA A 292 -8.32 10.87 0.46
C ALA A 292 -7.06 10.25 -0.18
N VAL A 293 -6.64 10.76 -1.35
CA VAL A 293 -5.40 10.32 -2.01
C VAL A 293 -4.20 10.58 -1.10
N GLN A 294 -4.09 11.78 -0.53
CA GLN A 294 -2.98 12.12 0.38
C GLN A 294 -3.01 11.25 1.64
N TYR A 295 -4.20 11.01 2.19
CA TYR A 295 -4.41 10.24 3.40
C TYR A 295 -3.90 8.80 3.24
N VAL A 296 -4.41 8.06 2.25
CA VAL A 296 -4.03 6.66 2.04
C VAL A 296 -2.56 6.50 1.66
N THR A 297 -2.02 7.39 0.82
CA THR A 297 -0.62 7.28 0.37
C THR A 297 0.38 7.65 1.46
N ARG A 298 0.06 8.61 2.34
CA ARG A 298 0.89 8.93 3.51
C ARG A 298 0.83 7.87 4.58
N ILE A 299 -0.35 7.32 4.88
CA ILE A 299 -0.48 6.23 5.85
C ILE A 299 0.34 5.03 5.41
N ARG A 300 0.31 4.65 4.12
CA ARG A 300 1.19 3.60 3.61
C ARG A 300 2.66 3.95 3.85
N ALA A 301 3.09 5.16 3.51
CA ALA A 301 4.49 5.58 3.72
C ALA A 301 4.89 5.56 5.21
N TYR A 302 4.00 5.97 6.12
CA TYR A 302 4.23 5.90 7.57
C TYR A 302 4.29 4.46 8.06
N LEU A 303 3.41 3.58 7.59
CA LEU A 303 3.42 2.16 7.92
C LEU A 303 4.76 1.51 7.52
N GLU A 304 5.18 1.73 6.27
CA GLU A 304 6.46 1.22 5.76
C GLU A 304 7.63 1.71 6.62
N HIS A 305 7.64 3.00 6.96
CA HIS A 305 8.67 3.59 7.81
C HIS A 305 8.64 3.03 9.24
N ILE A 306 7.47 2.92 9.87
CA ILE A 306 7.32 2.39 11.23
C ILE A 306 7.89 0.97 11.32
N LYS A 307 7.54 0.13 10.35
CA LYS A 307 7.90 -1.28 10.33
C LYS A 307 9.37 -1.51 9.97
N THR A 308 9.94 -0.72 9.06
CA THR A 308 11.39 -0.81 8.74
C THR A 308 12.30 -0.16 9.76
N ALA A 309 11.78 0.77 10.59
CA ALA A 309 12.55 1.51 11.58
C ALA A 309 12.22 1.12 13.03
N GLN A 310 11.69 -0.08 13.29
CA GLN A 310 11.25 -0.53 14.63
C GLN A 310 12.31 -0.29 15.73
N THR A 311 13.56 -0.70 15.47
CA THR A 311 14.69 -0.50 16.40
C THR A 311 14.98 0.98 16.68
N ARG A 312 14.73 1.88 15.72
CA ARG A 312 14.91 3.34 15.88
C ARG A 312 13.70 4.02 16.52
N ILE A 313 12.55 3.36 16.50
CA ILE A 313 11.28 3.83 17.09
C ILE A 313 11.09 3.28 18.52
N ASN A 314 12.07 2.51 19.03
CA ASN A 314 12.06 1.88 20.35
C ASN A 314 10.86 0.94 20.54
N ILE A 315 10.49 0.21 19.48
CA ILE A 315 9.35 -0.71 19.49
C ILE A 315 9.74 -2.14 19.12
#